data_AF-A0A3N5ITZ8-F1
#
_entry.id   AF-A0A3N5ITZ8-F1
#
_cell.length_a   1.000
_cell.length_b   1.000
_cell.length_c   1.000
_cell.angle_alpha   90.00
_cell.angle_beta   90.00
_cell.angle_gamma   90.00
#
_symmetry.space_group_name_H-M   'P 1'
#
loop_
_entity.id
_entity.type
_entity.pdbx_description
1 polymer ?
#
loop_
_entity_poly.entity_id
_entity_poly.type
_entity_poly.pdbx_seq_one_letter_code
_entity_poly.pdbx_strand_id
1 'polypeptide(L)'
;MPSARDWALTLLLRGQKADLFPDRMLWELYEKHPDIPSLDRAFIQQLLFGVYRWRAKIDWALEKCAHAPLKKLSFQTLSILRLGAFQLLLLDRVPASAAVNESVKLAKSGPEPWTGGLINGTLRALSRIQESLAFPTPDDLPGYLTITQSHPAWLANYWLDTLGPKETVSLCEADNQIPPLDLRVNTLKGSREELYPRLEREVGPMSPTPFSPVGLRFLRPQAPLHASGPYREGLYQIQDEASQLIAYLLHPRPGERVLDLCAGVGGKTTHLAQFLENRGSVLAVDSNPRKVRDLWKNALRLGIKNIRFRTGDFLQPDFFQKNQPAFDRILVDAPCSGWGVIRRHPDLKWRIRLEDSDRLAEQQIKFLQKAAEYLKPKGTLVYSTCTLCPIENEEVIGGSWPGTPNSSWIRWPLICRDRQGG
;
A
#
# COMPACT_ATOMS: atom_id res chain seq x y z
N MET A 1 -25.05 16.88 7.10
CA MET A 1 -23.66 16.47 6.78
C MET A 1 -23.71 15.28 5.85
N PRO A 2 -22.79 15.16 4.88
CA PRO A 2 -22.69 13.97 4.04
C PRO A 2 -22.43 12.74 4.90
N SER A 3 -23.08 11.63 4.57
CA SER A 3 -22.84 10.34 5.23
C SER A 3 -21.50 9.74 4.79
N ALA A 4 -21.05 8.70 5.49
CA ALA A 4 -19.90 7.90 5.06
C ALA A 4 -20.05 7.35 3.62
N ARG A 5 -21.28 7.05 3.19
CA ARG A 5 -21.57 6.56 1.83
C ARG A 5 -21.47 7.66 0.79
N ASP A 6 -21.89 8.88 1.12
CA ASP A 6 -21.71 10.06 0.26
C ASP A 6 -20.22 10.35 0.02
N TRP A 7 -19.42 10.27 1.10
CA TRP A 7 -17.98 10.44 1.00
C TRP A 7 -17.32 9.32 0.18
N ALA A 8 -17.67 8.06 0.42
CA ALA A 8 -17.14 6.94 -0.36
C ALA A 8 -17.48 7.07 -1.86
N LEU A 9 -18.73 7.44 -2.19
CA LEU A 9 -19.12 7.70 -3.58
C LEU A 9 -18.29 8.83 -4.18
N THR A 10 -18.17 9.96 -3.48
CA THR A 10 -17.36 11.11 -3.94
C THR A 10 -15.92 10.71 -4.24
N LEU A 11 -15.31 9.88 -3.38
CA LEU A 11 -13.95 9.39 -3.56
C LEU A 11 -13.84 8.43 -4.77
N LEU A 12 -14.82 7.54 -4.98
CA LEU A 12 -14.87 6.68 -6.18
C LEU A 12 -14.99 7.50 -7.47
N LEU A 13 -15.86 8.51 -7.48
CA LEU A 13 -16.05 9.40 -8.64
C LEU A 13 -14.77 10.18 -8.97
N ARG A 14 -14.07 10.71 -7.94
CA ARG A 14 -12.80 11.42 -8.11
C ARG A 14 -11.66 10.49 -8.56
N GLY A 15 -11.66 9.24 -8.08
CA GLY A 15 -10.64 8.23 -8.38
C GLY A 15 -10.58 7.78 -9.84
N GLN A 16 -11.51 8.23 -10.69
CA GLN A 16 -11.41 8.05 -12.14
C GLN A 16 -10.21 8.80 -12.75
N LYS A 17 -9.76 9.87 -12.11
CA LYS A 17 -8.59 10.62 -12.57
C LYS A 17 -7.33 9.81 -12.32
N ALA A 18 -6.55 9.55 -13.37
CA ALA A 18 -5.38 8.68 -13.33
C ALA A 18 -4.34 9.09 -12.27
N ASP A 19 -4.25 10.37 -11.92
CA ASP A 19 -3.28 10.93 -10.97
C ASP A 19 -3.75 10.95 -9.50
N LEU A 20 -4.99 10.56 -9.20
CA LEU A 20 -5.58 10.61 -7.86
C LEU A 20 -5.70 9.23 -7.21
N PHE A 21 -4.74 8.91 -6.34
CA PHE A 21 -4.72 7.69 -5.54
C PHE A 21 -5.64 7.78 -4.30
N PRO A 22 -6.30 6.67 -3.88
CA PRO A 22 -7.20 6.65 -2.73
C PRO A 22 -6.61 7.23 -1.46
N ASP A 23 -5.36 6.90 -1.11
CA ASP A 23 -4.74 7.41 0.13
C ASP A 23 -4.61 8.92 0.13
N ARG A 24 -4.21 9.49 -1.02
CA ARG A 24 -4.12 10.94 -1.19
C ARG A 24 -5.50 11.57 -1.04
N MET A 25 -6.53 10.99 -1.66
CA MET A 25 -7.89 11.54 -1.60
C MET A 25 -8.49 11.43 -0.20
N LEU A 26 -8.27 10.32 0.51
CA LEU A 26 -8.68 10.12 1.90
C LEU A 26 -7.99 11.13 2.82
N TRP A 27 -6.69 11.35 2.64
CA TRP A 27 -5.96 12.36 3.39
C TRP A 27 -6.51 13.76 3.14
N GLU A 28 -6.71 14.15 1.87
CA GLU A 28 -7.28 15.47 1.51
C GLU A 28 -8.68 15.66 2.10
N LEU A 29 -9.50 14.60 2.11
CA LEU A 29 -10.83 14.61 2.73
C LEU A 29 -10.72 14.87 4.24
N TYR A 30 -9.84 14.12 4.91
CA TYR A 30 -9.67 14.14 6.36
C TYR A 30 -9.00 15.39 6.90
N GLU A 31 -8.15 16.04 6.11
CA GLU A 31 -7.58 17.35 6.40
C GLU A 31 -8.64 18.45 6.28
N LYS A 32 -9.48 18.41 5.23
CA LYS A 32 -10.55 19.38 5.02
C LYS A 32 -11.72 19.23 5.99
N HIS A 33 -11.95 18.02 6.46
CA HIS A 33 -13.08 17.67 7.34
C HIS A 33 -12.56 16.94 8.58
N PRO A 34 -11.90 17.66 9.52
CA PRO A 34 -11.40 17.08 10.77
C PRO A 34 -12.54 16.60 11.70
N ASP A 35 -13.75 17.12 11.49
CA ASP A 35 -14.98 16.83 12.23
C ASP A 35 -15.61 15.46 11.92
N ILE A 36 -15.21 14.78 10.83
CA ILE A 36 -15.70 13.43 10.51
C ILE A 36 -15.31 12.47 11.66
N PRO A 37 -16.28 11.79 12.31
CA PRO A 37 -16.01 10.85 13.39
C PRO A 37 -15.10 9.69 12.96
N SER A 38 -14.32 9.16 13.89
CA SER A 38 -13.39 8.04 13.62
C SER A 38 -14.08 6.79 13.06
N LEU A 39 -15.28 6.47 13.54
CA LEU A 39 -16.10 5.37 13.05
C LEU A 39 -16.50 5.56 11.58
N ASP A 40 -16.90 6.78 11.21
CA ASP A 40 -17.24 7.11 9.82
C ASP A 40 -16.00 7.07 8.93
N ARG A 41 -14.84 7.53 9.41
CA ARG A 41 -13.56 7.41 8.66
C ARG A 41 -13.25 5.95 8.35
N ALA A 42 -13.37 5.06 9.34
CA ALA A 42 -13.16 3.64 9.16
C ALA A 42 -14.15 3.05 8.15
N PHE A 43 -15.43 3.43 8.22
CA PHE A 43 -16.45 2.94 7.30
C PHE A 43 -16.26 3.48 5.86
N ILE A 44 -15.87 4.75 5.68
CA ILE A 44 -15.51 5.33 4.38
C ILE A 44 -14.38 4.52 3.72
N GLN A 45 -13.32 4.22 4.48
CA GLN A 45 -12.20 3.41 3.98
C GLN A 45 -12.63 1.99 3.64
N GLN A 46 -13.44 1.37 4.50
CA GLN A 46 -13.96 0.02 4.27
C GLN A 46 -14.78 -0.06 2.97
N LEU A 47 -15.65 0.93 2.72
CA LEU A 47 -16.43 1.01 1.48
C LEU A 47 -15.54 1.26 0.26
N LEU A 48 -14.65 2.27 0.32
CA LEU A 48 -13.79 2.65 -0.80
C LEU A 48 -12.86 1.50 -1.22
N PHE A 49 -12.05 1.00 -0.28
CA PHE A 49 -11.12 -0.09 -0.56
C PHE A 49 -11.82 -1.41 -0.79
N GLY A 50 -12.98 -1.64 -0.17
CA GLY A 50 -13.81 -2.82 -0.41
C GLY A 50 -14.31 -2.91 -1.85
N VAL A 51 -14.81 -1.81 -2.40
CA VAL A 51 -15.23 -1.73 -3.81
C VAL A 51 -14.06 -1.97 -4.75
N TYR A 52 -12.88 -1.38 -4.50
CA TYR A 52 -11.70 -1.68 -5.32
C TYR A 52 -11.27 -3.14 -5.18
N ARG A 53 -11.21 -3.68 -3.97
CA ARG A 53 -10.73 -5.04 -3.72
C ARG A 53 -11.59 -6.08 -4.42
N TRP A 54 -12.91 -5.92 -4.37
CA TRP A 54 -13.87 -6.92 -4.83
C TRP A 54 -14.63 -6.52 -6.09
N ARG A 55 -14.10 -5.54 -6.85
CA ARG A 55 -14.79 -4.95 -8.00
C ARG A 55 -15.34 -5.99 -8.99
N ALA A 56 -14.52 -6.94 -9.44
CA ALA A 56 -14.97 -7.92 -10.44
C ALA A 56 -15.96 -8.94 -9.85
N LYS A 57 -15.80 -9.33 -8.57
CA LYS A 57 -16.78 -10.16 -7.86
C LYS A 57 -18.15 -9.46 -7.76
N ILE A 58 -18.11 -8.19 -7.39
CA ILE A 58 -19.30 -7.33 -7.27
C ILE A 58 -19.97 -7.14 -8.63
N ASP A 59 -19.18 -6.82 -9.66
CA ASP A 59 -19.70 -6.61 -11.02
C ASP A 59 -20.34 -7.88 -11.58
N TRP A 60 -19.70 -9.05 -11.40
CA TRP A 60 -20.27 -10.33 -11.81
C TRP A 60 -21.61 -10.61 -11.12
N ALA A 61 -21.73 -10.31 -9.82
CA ALA A 61 -22.97 -10.51 -9.07
C ALA A 61 -24.07 -9.54 -9.54
N LEU A 62 -23.71 -8.27 -9.79
CA LEU A 62 -24.62 -7.27 -10.34
C LEU A 62 -25.13 -7.66 -11.74
N GLU A 63 -24.29 -8.26 -12.58
CA GLU A 63 -24.67 -8.74 -13.92
C GLU A 63 -25.74 -9.84 -13.88
N LYS A 64 -25.84 -10.63 -12.80
CA LYS A 64 -26.92 -11.62 -12.61
C LYS A 64 -28.28 -10.99 -12.28
N CYS A 65 -28.30 -9.73 -11.90
CA CYS A 65 -29.51 -9.03 -11.45
C CYS A 65 -29.90 -7.85 -12.34
N ALA A 66 -28.96 -7.26 -13.06
CA ALA A 66 -29.18 -6.06 -13.84
C ALA A 66 -29.94 -6.38 -15.15
N HIS A 67 -31.00 -5.61 -15.44
CA HIS A 67 -31.73 -5.72 -16.71
C HIS A 67 -30.97 -5.14 -17.92
N ALA A 68 -29.97 -4.30 -17.67
CA ALA A 68 -29.12 -3.70 -18.70
C ALA A 68 -27.65 -4.02 -18.45
N PRO A 69 -26.82 -4.18 -19.49
CA PRO A 69 -25.39 -4.39 -19.33
C PRO A 69 -24.73 -3.27 -18.51
N LEU A 70 -23.91 -3.63 -17.52
CA LEU A 70 -23.29 -2.64 -16.61
C LEU A 70 -22.47 -1.58 -17.34
N LYS A 71 -21.83 -1.95 -18.46
CA LYS A 71 -21.06 -1.03 -19.32
C LYS A 71 -21.88 0.10 -19.96
N LYS A 72 -23.21 -0.02 -20.00
CA LYS A 72 -24.12 1.04 -20.50
C LYS A 72 -24.55 2.02 -19.41
N LEU A 73 -24.28 1.69 -18.15
CA LEU A 73 -24.59 2.57 -17.03
C LEU A 73 -23.54 3.67 -16.92
N SER A 74 -23.95 4.84 -16.45
CA SER A 74 -23.00 5.89 -16.09
C SER A 74 -22.06 5.39 -14.99
N PHE A 75 -20.86 5.97 -14.91
CA PHE A 75 -19.92 5.62 -13.85
C PHE A 75 -20.51 5.90 -12.45
N GLN A 76 -21.34 6.94 -12.32
CA GLN A 76 -21.99 7.24 -11.05
C GLN A 76 -23.00 6.18 -10.64
N THR A 77 -23.93 5.83 -11.54
CA THR A 77 -24.93 4.78 -11.27
C THR A 77 -24.24 3.46 -10.94
N LEU A 78 -23.21 3.09 -11.70
CA LEU A 78 -22.43 1.88 -11.45
C LEU A 78 -21.68 1.93 -10.11
N SER A 79 -21.15 3.09 -9.71
CA SER A 79 -20.46 3.26 -8.43
C SER A 79 -21.43 3.13 -7.24
N ILE A 80 -22.65 3.64 -7.36
CA ILE A 80 -23.70 3.47 -6.35
C ILE A 80 -24.10 2.00 -6.25
N LEU A 81 -24.31 1.32 -7.39
CA LEU A 81 -24.59 -0.12 -7.42
C LEU A 81 -23.47 -0.92 -6.77
N ARG A 82 -22.21 -0.63 -7.08
CA ARG A 82 -21.04 -1.30 -6.48
C ARG A 82 -20.96 -1.08 -4.97
N LEU A 83 -21.21 0.13 -4.49
CA LEU A 83 -21.25 0.42 -3.05
C LEU A 83 -22.38 -0.37 -2.36
N GLY A 84 -23.57 -0.39 -2.93
CA GLY A 84 -24.71 -1.15 -2.40
C GLY A 84 -24.45 -2.65 -2.38
N ALA A 85 -23.97 -3.20 -3.50
CA ALA A 85 -23.66 -4.62 -3.64
C ALA A 85 -22.49 -5.06 -2.74
N PHE A 86 -21.44 -4.25 -2.57
CA PHE A 86 -20.37 -4.53 -1.62
C PHE A 86 -20.89 -4.71 -0.20
N GLN A 87 -21.79 -3.81 0.23
CA GLN A 87 -22.42 -3.90 1.56
C GLN A 87 -23.28 -5.16 1.71
N LEU A 88 -24.06 -5.53 0.69
CA LEU A 88 -24.91 -6.73 0.74
C LEU A 88 -24.09 -8.02 0.77
N LEU A 89 -23.06 -8.11 -0.08
CA LEU A 89 -22.34 -9.35 -0.30
C LEU A 89 -21.25 -9.61 0.74
N LEU A 90 -20.57 -8.56 1.22
CA LEU A 90 -19.30 -8.70 1.94
C LEU A 90 -19.25 -8.00 3.30
N LEU A 91 -20.36 -7.38 3.77
CA LEU A 91 -20.44 -6.75 5.09
C LEU A 91 -21.58 -7.34 5.93
N ASP A 92 -21.26 -8.28 6.82
CA ASP A 92 -22.24 -9.00 7.66
C ASP A 92 -23.08 -8.10 8.58
N ARG A 93 -22.56 -6.92 8.94
CA ARG A 93 -23.18 -6.02 9.93
C ARG A 93 -24.10 -4.96 9.32
N VAL A 94 -24.25 -4.92 7.99
CA VAL A 94 -25.08 -3.92 7.33
C VAL A 94 -26.41 -4.55 6.91
N PRO A 95 -27.56 -4.17 7.50
CA PRO A 95 -28.85 -4.69 7.08
C PRO A 95 -29.12 -4.42 5.59
N ALA A 96 -29.67 -5.41 4.89
CA ALA A 96 -29.95 -5.28 3.45
C ALA A 96 -30.84 -4.08 3.12
N SER A 97 -31.86 -3.81 3.94
CA SER A 97 -32.73 -2.64 3.79
C SER A 97 -31.95 -1.32 3.88
N ALA A 98 -30.97 -1.22 4.78
CA ALA A 98 -30.13 -0.03 4.90
C ALA A 98 -29.21 0.14 3.69
N ALA A 99 -28.54 -0.93 3.24
CA ALA A 99 -27.68 -0.89 2.05
C ALA A 99 -28.45 -0.42 0.80
N VAL A 100 -29.66 -0.95 0.59
CA VAL A 100 -30.53 -0.56 -0.55
C VAL A 100 -31.04 0.87 -0.39
N ASN A 101 -31.65 1.21 0.75
CA ASN A 101 -32.27 2.52 0.94
C ASN A 101 -31.26 3.66 0.86
N GLU A 102 -30.08 3.50 1.46
CA GLU A 102 -29.02 4.51 1.37
C GLU A 102 -28.49 4.64 -0.06
N SER A 103 -28.34 3.54 -0.81
CA SER A 103 -27.94 3.60 -2.22
C SER A 103 -28.96 4.35 -3.09
N VAL A 104 -30.26 4.16 -2.82
CA VAL A 104 -31.33 4.92 -3.51
C VAL A 104 -31.30 6.41 -3.13
N LYS A 105 -31.00 6.74 -1.87
CA LYS A 105 -30.82 8.13 -1.44
C LYS A 105 -29.66 8.80 -2.17
N LEU A 106 -28.51 8.12 -2.31
CA LEU A 106 -27.36 8.61 -3.09
C LEU A 106 -27.74 8.92 -4.55
N ALA A 107 -28.57 8.09 -5.16
CA ALA A 107 -29.04 8.32 -6.51
C ALA A 107 -29.92 9.58 -6.59
N LYS A 108 -30.90 9.69 -5.69
CA LYS A 108 -31.85 10.81 -5.63
C LYS A 108 -31.20 12.15 -5.31
N SER A 109 -30.09 12.16 -4.57
CA SER A 109 -29.32 13.38 -4.24
C SER A 109 -28.28 13.76 -5.30
N GLY A 110 -27.94 12.84 -6.21
CA GLY A 110 -26.96 13.06 -7.27
C GLY A 110 -27.56 13.63 -8.56
N PRO A 111 -26.73 13.86 -9.60
CA PRO A 111 -27.17 14.36 -10.91
C PRO A 111 -28.10 13.43 -11.71
N GLU A 112 -28.24 12.16 -11.31
CA GLU A 112 -29.02 11.15 -12.05
C GLU A 112 -30.18 10.55 -11.21
N PRO A 113 -31.10 11.36 -10.65
CA PRO A 113 -32.10 10.89 -9.69
C PRO A 113 -33.07 9.85 -10.24
N TRP A 114 -33.32 9.84 -11.56
CA TRP A 114 -34.19 8.87 -12.23
C TRP A 114 -33.67 7.43 -12.14
N THR A 115 -32.37 7.23 -11.86
CA THR A 115 -31.74 5.92 -11.73
C THR A 115 -32.07 5.21 -10.41
N GLY A 116 -32.70 5.90 -9.46
CA GLY A 116 -33.06 5.34 -8.16
C GLY A 116 -33.95 4.09 -8.24
N GLY A 117 -34.86 4.02 -9.22
CA GLY A 117 -35.70 2.83 -9.46
C GLY A 117 -34.89 1.62 -9.91
N LEU A 118 -33.96 1.83 -10.85
CA LEU A 118 -33.01 0.81 -11.32
C LEU A 118 -32.13 0.31 -10.18
N ILE A 119 -31.55 1.22 -9.40
CA ILE A 119 -30.66 0.90 -8.27
C ILE A 119 -31.42 0.08 -7.22
N ASN A 120 -32.63 0.50 -6.85
CA ASN A 120 -33.48 -0.24 -5.92
C ASN A 120 -33.81 -1.65 -6.45
N GLY A 121 -34.23 -1.76 -7.71
CA GLY A 121 -34.60 -3.03 -8.34
C GLY A 121 -33.43 -4.02 -8.35
N THR A 122 -32.28 -3.60 -8.86
CA THR A 122 -31.08 -4.43 -8.97
C THR A 122 -30.57 -4.89 -7.60
N LEU A 123 -30.45 -3.98 -6.62
CA LEU A 123 -29.93 -4.35 -5.29
C LEU A 123 -30.91 -5.22 -4.49
N ARG A 124 -32.23 -5.02 -4.64
CA ARG A 124 -33.23 -5.93 -4.05
C ARG A 124 -33.20 -7.30 -4.69
N ALA A 125 -33.02 -7.38 -6.02
CA ALA A 125 -32.83 -8.66 -6.70
C ALA A 125 -31.57 -9.37 -6.19
N LEU A 126 -30.46 -8.64 -6.06
CA LEU A 126 -29.21 -9.17 -5.52
C LEU A 126 -29.38 -9.71 -4.09
N SER A 127 -30.01 -8.93 -3.20
CA SER A 127 -30.27 -9.35 -1.81
C SER A 127 -31.08 -10.64 -1.71
N ARG A 128 -31.93 -10.97 -2.69
CA ARG A 128 -32.71 -12.22 -2.71
C ARG A 128 -31.91 -13.42 -3.17
N ILE A 129 -30.93 -13.23 -4.06
CA ILE A 129 -30.17 -14.33 -4.68
C ILE A 129 -28.76 -14.49 -4.09
N GLN A 130 -28.33 -13.60 -3.19
CA GLN A 130 -26.94 -13.54 -2.72
C GLN A 130 -26.42 -14.88 -2.17
N GLU A 131 -27.26 -15.66 -1.50
CA GLU A 131 -26.90 -16.98 -0.94
C GLU A 131 -26.84 -18.08 -2.01
N SER A 132 -27.50 -17.90 -3.16
CA SER A 132 -27.52 -18.85 -4.27
C SER A 132 -26.60 -18.46 -5.44
N LEU A 133 -25.82 -17.39 -5.30
CA LEU A 133 -24.85 -16.98 -6.31
C LEU A 133 -23.72 -18.02 -6.43
N ALA A 134 -23.68 -18.71 -7.58
CA ALA A 134 -22.64 -19.66 -7.92
C ALA A 134 -21.43 -18.96 -8.55
N PHE A 135 -20.45 -18.58 -7.74
CA PHE A 135 -19.18 -18.03 -8.23
C PHE A 135 -18.29 -19.15 -8.84
N PRO A 136 -17.44 -18.84 -9.83
CA PRO A 136 -16.46 -19.79 -10.35
C PRO A 136 -15.60 -20.40 -9.23
N THR A 137 -15.38 -21.70 -9.30
CA THR A 137 -14.53 -22.47 -8.37
C THR A 137 -13.13 -22.63 -8.96
N PRO A 138 -12.13 -23.07 -8.18
CA PRO A 138 -10.78 -23.33 -8.70
C PRO A 138 -10.69 -24.28 -9.90
N ASP A 139 -11.73 -25.07 -10.19
CA ASP A 139 -11.82 -25.92 -11.39
C ASP A 139 -11.90 -25.09 -12.69
N ASP A 140 -12.52 -23.90 -12.63
CA ASP A 140 -12.42 -22.84 -13.63
C ASP A 140 -11.41 -21.80 -13.13
N LEU A 141 -10.12 -22.14 -13.18
CA LEU A 141 -9.07 -21.30 -12.62
C LEU A 141 -9.09 -19.85 -13.17
N PRO A 142 -9.24 -19.59 -14.48
CA PRO A 142 -9.38 -18.22 -14.99
C PRO A 142 -10.59 -17.49 -14.40
N GLY A 143 -11.76 -18.13 -14.34
CA GLY A 143 -12.95 -17.54 -13.71
C GLY A 143 -12.75 -17.30 -12.22
N TYR A 144 -12.12 -18.23 -11.51
CA TYR A 144 -11.85 -18.12 -10.07
C TYR A 144 -10.93 -16.94 -9.75
N LEU A 145 -9.81 -16.80 -10.46
CA LEU A 145 -8.89 -15.69 -10.23
C LEU A 145 -9.53 -14.34 -10.58
N THR A 146 -10.26 -14.28 -11.70
CA THR A 146 -10.76 -13.01 -12.20
C THR A 146 -12.02 -12.52 -11.51
N ILE A 147 -12.95 -13.43 -11.22
CA ILE A 147 -14.25 -13.13 -10.64
C ILE A 147 -14.21 -13.37 -9.14
N THR A 148 -13.89 -14.58 -8.70
CA THR A 148 -14.00 -14.97 -7.30
C THR A 148 -12.95 -14.29 -6.43
N GLN A 149 -11.69 -14.23 -6.89
CA GLN A 149 -10.61 -13.46 -6.27
C GLN A 149 -10.52 -12.02 -6.80
N SER A 150 -11.34 -11.64 -7.77
CA SER A 150 -11.50 -10.25 -8.20
C SER A 150 -10.19 -9.59 -8.66
N HIS A 151 -9.43 -10.25 -9.52
CA HIS A 151 -8.27 -9.66 -10.22
C HIS A 151 -8.60 -9.44 -11.71
N PRO A 152 -8.07 -8.40 -12.36
CA PRO A 152 -8.25 -8.25 -13.81
C PRO A 152 -7.65 -9.43 -14.56
N ALA A 153 -8.32 -9.86 -15.64
CA ALA A 153 -7.89 -11.00 -16.46
C ALA A 153 -6.43 -10.91 -16.93
N TRP A 154 -6.00 -9.73 -17.39
CA TRP A 154 -4.63 -9.54 -17.84
C TRP A 154 -3.60 -9.76 -16.72
N LEU A 155 -3.89 -9.31 -15.49
CA LEU A 155 -2.98 -9.42 -14.35
C LEU A 155 -2.94 -10.86 -13.83
N ALA A 156 -4.10 -11.51 -13.77
CA ALA A 156 -4.20 -12.92 -13.41
C ALA A 156 -3.42 -13.80 -14.40
N ASN A 157 -3.58 -13.57 -15.71
CA ASN A 157 -2.85 -14.31 -16.74
C ASN A 157 -1.35 -14.04 -16.66
N TYR A 158 -0.95 -12.78 -16.48
CA TYR A 158 0.46 -12.43 -16.28
C TYR A 158 1.10 -13.18 -15.09
N TRP A 159 0.40 -13.29 -13.96
CA TRP A 159 0.90 -14.06 -12.82
C TRP A 159 0.86 -15.57 -13.06
N LEU A 160 -0.14 -16.08 -13.76
CA LEU A 160 -0.15 -17.50 -14.16
C LEU A 160 1.08 -17.83 -15.00
N ASP A 161 1.45 -16.97 -15.95
CA ASP A 161 2.61 -17.15 -16.82
C ASP A 161 3.94 -17.03 -16.07
N THR A 162 4.02 -16.13 -15.07
CA THR A 162 5.29 -15.80 -14.38
C THR A 162 5.52 -16.58 -13.07
N LEU A 163 4.47 -16.86 -12.32
CA LEU A 163 4.53 -17.53 -11.00
C LEU A 163 4.01 -18.96 -11.04
N GLY A 164 3.17 -19.31 -12.02
CA GLY A 164 2.47 -20.58 -12.10
C GLY A 164 1.16 -20.62 -11.30
N PRO A 165 0.34 -21.68 -11.47
CA PRO A 165 -1.02 -21.74 -10.94
C PRO A 165 -1.14 -21.64 -9.42
N LYS A 166 -0.33 -22.42 -8.70
CA LYS A 166 -0.44 -22.55 -7.24
C LYS A 166 -0.06 -21.25 -6.53
N GLU A 167 1.05 -20.66 -6.92
CA GLU A 167 1.56 -19.40 -6.40
C GLU A 167 0.61 -18.25 -6.74
N THR A 168 0.06 -18.23 -7.95
CA THR A 168 -0.93 -17.21 -8.36
C THR A 168 -2.19 -17.26 -7.53
N VAL A 169 -2.75 -18.46 -7.29
CA VAL A 169 -3.92 -18.63 -6.41
C VAL A 169 -3.62 -18.09 -5.01
N SER A 170 -2.49 -18.50 -4.43
CA SER A 170 -2.09 -18.06 -3.09
C SER A 170 -1.89 -16.54 -3.00
N LEU A 171 -1.29 -15.93 -4.01
CA LEU A 171 -1.10 -14.48 -4.09
C LEU A 171 -2.45 -13.74 -4.17
N CYS A 172 -3.34 -14.16 -5.08
CA CYS A 172 -4.65 -13.54 -5.25
C CYS A 172 -5.51 -13.64 -3.98
N GLU A 173 -5.45 -14.77 -3.28
CA GLU A 173 -6.12 -14.94 -2.00
C GLU A 173 -5.53 -14.02 -0.93
N ALA A 174 -4.19 -13.93 -0.82
CA ALA A 174 -3.50 -13.06 0.13
C ALA A 174 -3.81 -11.58 -0.10
N ASP A 175 -3.87 -11.14 -1.36
CA ASP A 175 -4.24 -9.78 -1.77
C ASP A 175 -5.63 -9.35 -1.28
N ASN A 176 -6.54 -10.30 -1.08
CA ASN A 176 -7.89 -10.01 -0.65
C ASN A 176 -8.09 -10.07 0.86
N GLN A 177 -7.10 -10.55 1.62
CA GLN A 177 -7.18 -10.61 3.07
C GLN A 177 -7.02 -9.23 3.72
N ILE A 178 -7.59 -9.04 4.91
CA ILE A 178 -7.37 -7.81 5.70
C ILE A 178 -5.88 -7.71 6.05
N PRO A 179 -5.15 -6.64 5.66
CA PRO A 179 -3.72 -6.54 5.93
C PRO A 179 -3.41 -6.52 7.42
N PRO A 180 -2.43 -7.32 7.90
CA PRO A 180 -1.97 -7.21 9.28
C PRO A 180 -1.39 -5.80 9.50
N LEU A 181 -1.43 -5.34 10.74
CA LEU A 181 -0.78 -4.10 11.13
C LEU A 181 0.52 -4.42 11.86
N ASP A 182 1.61 -4.10 11.17
CA ASP A 182 2.94 -4.24 11.72
C ASP A 182 3.43 -2.89 12.23
N LEU A 183 4.17 -2.96 13.33
CA LEU A 183 4.89 -1.82 13.87
C LEU A 183 6.36 -2.16 14.04
N ARG A 184 7.20 -1.14 13.91
CA ARG A 184 8.62 -1.16 14.19
C ARG A 184 8.88 -0.45 15.51
N VAL A 185 9.50 -1.15 16.46
CA VAL A 185 9.96 -0.55 17.71
C VAL A 185 11.01 0.53 17.44
N ASN A 186 10.98 1.60 18.23
CA ASN A 186 12.01 2.62 18.23
C ASN A 186 13.16 2.18 19.14
N THR A 187 14.19 1.57 18.55
CA THR A 187 15.36 1.05 19.29
C THR A 187 16.18 2.12 20.02
N LEU A 188 15.97 3.41 19.71
CA LEU A 188 16.56 4.52 20.47
C LEU A 188 15.91 4.72 21.86
N LYS A 189 14.73 4.14 22.07
CA LYS A 189 13.91 4.35 23.27
C LYS A 189 13.55 3.05 24.02
N GLY A 190 13.85 1.88 23.45
CA GLY A 190 13.61 0.60 24.11
C GLY A 190 13.56 -0.60 23.16
N SER A 191 13.13 -1.73 23.70
CA SER A 191 13.02 -3.01 23.01
C SER A 191 11.56 -3.46 22.77
N ARG A 192 11.38 -4.57 22.05
CA ARG A 192 10.06 -5.19 21.86
C ARG A 192 9.49 -5.69 23.17
N GLU A 193 10.35 -6.28 23.99
CA GLU A 193 10.01 -6.90 25.26
C GLU A 193 9.50 -5.84 26.25
N GLU A 194 10.10 -4.65 26.22
CA GLU A 194 9.66 -3.51 27.03
C GLU A 194 8.36 -2.87 26.51
N LEU A 195 8.18 -2.82 25.19
CA LEU A 195 6.99 -2.20 24.58
C LEU A 195 5.75 -3.11 24.66
N TYR A 196 5.93 -4.42 24.58
CA TYR A 196 4.86 -5.41 24.54
C TYR A 196 3.80 -5.21 25.63
N PRO A 197 4.13 -5.20 26.94
CA PRO A 197 3.11 -5.11 27.99
C PRO A 197 2.33 -3.80 27.97
N ARG A 198 2.90 -2.70 27.45
CA ARG A 198 2.21 -1.41 27.34
C ARG A 198 1.20 -1.42 26.20
N LEU A 199 1.63 -1.91 25.04
CA LEU A 199 0.77 -1.99 23.85
C LEU A 199 -0.34 -3.04 24.02
N GLU A 200 -0.07 -4.14 24.72
CA GLU A 200 -1.08 -5.18 24.95
C GLU A 200 -2.27 -4.63 25.74
N ARG A 201 -2.03 -3.83 26.77
CA ARG A 201 -3.07 -3.19 27.59
C ARG A 201 -3.89 -2.16 26.83
N GLU A 202 -3.26 -1.38 25.95
CA GLU A 202 -3.91 -0.27 25.25
C GLU A 202 -4.57 -0.67 23.93
N VAL A 203 -4.02 -1.66 23.23
CA VAL A 203 -4.38 -1.98 21.84
C VAL A 203 -4.79 -3.45 21.66
N GLY A 204 -4.41 -4.34 22.57
CA GLY A 204 -4.76 -5.75 22.55
C GLY A 204 -3.60 -6.70 22.20
N PRO A 205 -3.89 -8.00 21.99
CA PRO A 205 -2.85 -9.00 21.79
C PRO A 205 -2.13 -8.82 20.46
N MET A 206 -0.84 -9.11 20.47
CA MET A 206 0.06 -9.04 19.31
C MET A 206 1.09 -10.17 19.36
N SER A 207 1.79 -10.39 18.26
CA SER A 207 2.88 -11.34 18.20
C SER A 207 4.15 -10.70 17.62
N PRO A 208 5.34 -11.24 17.93
CA PRO A 208 6.55 -10.96 17.16
C PRO A 208 6.34 -11.14 15.66
N THR A 209 6.90 -10.24 14.87
CA THR A 209 7.05 -10.50 13.43
C THR A 209 8.07 -11.63 13.20
N PRO A 210 7.84 -12.55 12.24
CA PRO A 210 8.68 -13.73 12.04
C PRO A 210 10.10 -13.46 11.52
N PHE A 211 10.30 -12.37 10.78
CA PHE A 211 11.57 -12.02 10.13
C PHE A 211 12.20 -10.76 10.71
N SER A 212 11.41 -9.71 10.97
CA SER A 212 11.96 -8.49 11.56
C SER A 212 12.23 -8.68 13.06
N PRO A 213 13.47 -8.47 13.54
CA PRO A 213 13.80 -8.66 14.94
C PRO A 213 13.27 -7.53 15.83
N VAL A 214 12.77 -6.44 15.25
CA VAL A 214 12.20 -5.27 15.97
C VAL A 214 10.72 -5.04 15.68
N GLY A 215 10.09 -5.97 14.96
CA GLY A 215 8.68 -5.86 14.59
C GLY A 215 7.74 -6.56 15.57
N LEU A 216 6.55 -5.98 15.73
CA LEU A 216 5.37 -6.60 16.35
C LEU A 216 4.19 -6.52 15.38
N ARG A 217 3.32 -7.53 15.39
CA ARG A 217 2.18 -7.70 14.48
C ARG A 217 0.86 -7.80 15.24
N PHE A 218 -0.08 -6.98 14.82
CA PHE A 218 -1.49 -7.08 15.17
C PHE A 218 -2.28 -7.70 14.03
N LEU A 219 -2.98 -8.80 14.30
CA LEU A 219 -3.97 -9.35 13.37
C LEU A 219 -5.29 -8.57 13.45
N ARG A 220 -5.69 -8.17 14.66
CA ARG A 220 -6.93 -7.43 14.94
C ARG A 220 -6.71 -6.48 16.13
N PRO A 221 -6.23 -5.25 15.90
CA PRO A 221 -6.13 -4.28 16.99
C PRO A 221 -7.52 -3.97 17.56
N GLN A 222 -7.62 -3.82 18.87
CA GLN A 222 -8.86 -3.47 19.57
C GLN A 222 -9.02 -1.95 19.72
N ALA A 223 -7.94 -1.18 19.50
CA ALA A 223 -7.94 0.28 19.53
C ALA A 223 -7.07 0.86 18.40
N PRO A 224 -7.26 2.13 18.01
CA PRO A 224 -6.42 2.78 17.00
C PRO A 224 -4.97 2.95 17.48
N LEU A 225 -4.01 2.36 16.76
CA LEU A 225 -2.58 2.42 17.09
C LEU A 225 -2.07 3.87 17.23
N HIS A 226 -2.40 4.74 16.28
CA HIS A 226 -1.96 6.15 16.30
C HIS A 226 -2.50 6.96 17.49
N ALA A 227 -3.54 6.46 18.18
CA ALA A 227 -4.11 7.11 19.35
C ALA A 227 -3.44 6.67 20.67
N SER A 228 -2.63 5.59 20.66
CA SER A 228 -2.03 5.02 21.86
C SER A 228 -0.96 5.92 22.48
N GLY A 229 -0.80 5.86 23.81
CA GLY A 229 0.24 6.56 24.55
C GLY A 229 1.65 6.27 24.00
N PRO A 230 2.03 4.99 23.83
CA PRO A 230 3.31 4.60 23.25
C PRO A 230 3.57 5.17 21.84
N TYR A 231 2.55 5.41 21.03
CA TYR A 231 2.72 6.05 19.72
C TYR A 231 3.10 7.53 19.87
N ARG A 232 2.39 8.26 20.74
CA ARG A 232 2.60 9.69 21.01
C ARG A 232 3.97 9.94 21.64
N GLU A 233 4.40 9.04 22.52
CA GLU A 233 5.76 9.01 23.10
C GLU A 233 6.84 8.66 22.08
N GLY A 234 6.46 8.23 20.87
CA GLY A 234 7.37 7.85 19.80
C GLY A 234 8.15 6.58 20.08
N LEU A 235 7.56 5.62 20.80
CA LEU A 235 8.18 4.32 21.09
C LEU A 235 8.12 3.36 19.90
N TYR A 236 7.30 3.65 18.89
CA TYR A 236 7.22 2.87 17.68
C TYR A 236 6.75 3.69 16.47
N GLN A 237 6.90 3.08 15.30
CA GLN A 237 6.40 3.55 14.02
C GLN A 237 5.56 2.44 13.37
N ILE A 238 4.39 2.76 12.82
CA ILE A 238 3.63 1.80 12.00
C ILE A 238 4.41 1.60 10.70
N GLN A 239 4.83 0.37 10.42
CA GLN A 239 5.64 0.01 9.26
C GLN A 239 5.56 -1.49 8.99
N ASP A 240 5.28 -1.85 7.74
CA ASP A 240 5.25 -3.23 7.27
C ASP A 240 6.57 -3.96 7.50
N GLU A 241 6.51 -5.23 7.92
CA GLU A 241 7.67 -6.07 8.20
C GLU A 241 8.72 -6.08 7.07
N ALA A 242 8.30 -6.21 5.81
CA ALA A 242 9.24 -6.25 4.69
C ALA A 242 10.03 -4.95 4.56
N SER A 243 9.38 -3.80 4.83
CA SER A 243 10.05 -2.50 4.86
C SER A 243 11.00 -2.33 6.05
N GLN A 244 10.80 -3.06 7.14
CA GLN A 244 11.72 -3.03 8.28
C GLN A 244 13.05 -3.70 7.93
N LEU A 245 13.02 -4.79 7.16
CA LEU A 245 14.21 -5.55 6.76
C LEU A 245 15.18 -4.74 5.89
N ILE A 246 14.70 -3.75 5.15
CA ILE A 246 15.54 -2.92 4.27
C ILE A 246 16.67 -2.21 5.04
N ALA A 247 16.40 -1.73 6.26
CA ALA A 247 17.44 -1.11 7.08
C ALA A 247 18.49 -2.13 7.56
N TYR A 248 18.09 -3.38 7.80
CA TYR A 248 18.99 -4.48 8.13
C TYR A 248 19.87 -4.87 6.94
N LEU A 249 19.35 -4.80 5.72
CA LEU A 249 20.13 -5.04 4.50
C LEU A 249 21.15 -3.94 4.24
N LEU A 250 20.75 -2.67 4.40
CA LEU A 250 21.67 -1.55 4.18
C LEU A 250 22.70 -1.43 5.31
N HIS A 251 22.29 -1.75 6.54
CA HIS A 251 23.11 -1.84 7.75
C HIS A 251 24.06 -0.64 7.98
N PRO A 252 23.54 0.60 8.06
CA PRO A 252 24.38 1.77 8.30
C PRO A 252 24.96 1.76 9.72
N ARG A 253 26.18 2.28 9.88
CA ARG A 253 26.90 2.31 11.17
C ARG A 253 26.92 3.71 11.76
N PRO A 254 26.91 3.86 13.09
CA PRO A 254 27.01 5.17 13.74
C PRO A 254 28.17 6.01 13.20
N GLY A 255 27.89 7.26 12.82
CA GLY A 255 28.86 8.18 12.22
C GLY A 255 28.86 8.22 10.68
N GLU A 256 28.27 7.23 10.01
CA GLU A 256 28.16 7.19 8.54
C GLU A 256 27.21 8.25 7.98
N ARG A 257 27.40 8.56 6.68
CA ARG A 257 26.50 9.40 5.89
C ARG A 257 25.63 8.53 4.99
N VAL A 258 24.33 8.61 5.19
CA VAL A 258 23.33 7.80 4.48
C VAL A 258 22.49 8.70 3.59
N LEU A 259 22.23 8.28 2.36
CA LEU A 259 21.24 8.89 1.47
C LEU A 259 20.02 7.97 1.39
N ASP A 260 18.82 8.52 1.59
CA ASP A 260 17.56 7.82 1.41
C ASP A 260 16.76 8.52 0.29
N LEU A 261 16.71 7.89 -0.87
CA LEU A 261 15.99 8.39 -2.05
C LEU A 261 14.58 7.82 -2.08
N CYS A 262 13.62 8.69 -2.41
CA CYS A 262 12.19 8.39 -2.39
C CYS A 262 11.70 8.02 -0.97
N ALA A 263 12.20 8.77 0.02
CA ALA A 263 12.04 8.53 1.45
C ALA A 263 10.58 8.45 1.94
N GLY A 264 9.63 8.98 1.17
CA GLY A 264 8.22 8.95 1.48
C GLY A 264 7.90 9.64 2.82
N VAL A 265 7.06 9.00 3.62
CA VAL A 265 6.69 9.49 4.97
C VAL A 265 7.71 9.09 6.06
N GLY A 266 8.85 8.51 5.68
CA GLY A 266 9.97 8.28 6.59
C GLY A 266 10.06 6.93 7.25
N GLY A 267 9.27 5.93 6.83
CA GLY A 267 9.31 4.61 7.46
C GLY A 267 10.75 4.06 7.47
N LYS A 268 11.39 3.99 6.30
CA LYS A 268 12.76 3.50 6.16
C LYS A 268 13.79 4.51 6.69
N THR A 269 13.66 5.80 6.36
CA THR A 269 14.54 6.87 6.84
C THR A 269 14.73 6.88 8.35
N THR A 270 13.62 6.81 9.09
CA THR A 270 13.65 6.84 10.55
C THR A 270 14.24 5.56 11.13
N HIS A 271 14.16 4.44 10.41
CA HIS A 271 14.83 3.20 10.80
C HIS A 271 16.34 3.29 10.57
N LEU A 272 16.78 3.83 9.42
CA LEU A 272 18.19 4.08 9.15
C LEU A 272 18.80 5.00 10.21
N ALA A 273 18.07 6.03 10.63
CA ALA A 273 18.51 6.92 11.70
C ALA A 273 18.61 6.22 13.09
N GLN A 274 17.78 5.21 13.36
CA GLN A 274 17.88 4.38 14.57
C GLN A 274 19.18 3.54 14.56
N PHE A 275 19.55 2.94 13.43
CA PHE A 275 20.84 2.24 13.26
C PHE A 275 22.05 3.15 13.46
N LEU A 276 21.94 4.41 13.05
CA LEU A 276 22.97 5.41 13.27
C LEU A 276 23.09 5.87 14.74
N GLU A 277 22.16 5.49 15.62
CA GLU A 277 22.12 5.91 17.02
C GLU A 277 22.18 7.45 17.18
N ASN A 278 21.52 8.19 16.29
CA ASN A 278 21.62 9.67 16.21
C ASN A 278 23.05 10.21 15.95
N ARG A 279 24.02 9.38 15.53
CA ARG A 279 25.40 9.78 15.19
C ARG A 279 25.65 9.64 13.68
N GLY A 280 26.22 10.66 13.05
CA GLY A 280 26.32 10.73 11.57
C GLY A 280 25.12 11.48 10.99
N SER A 281 24.70 11.14 9.76
CA SER A 281 23.56 11.83 9.14
C SER A 281 22.83 10.99 8.09
N VAL A 282 21.50 11.12 8.03
CA VAL A 282 20.67 10.64 6.92
C VAL A 282 20.18 11.85 6.12
N LEU A 283 20.43 11.91 4.82
CA LEU A 283 19.75 12.84 3.92
C LEU A 283 18.54 12.15 3.30
N ALA A 284 17.34 12.60 3.67
CA ALA A 284 16.08 12.10 3.16
C ALA A 284 15.60 12.96 2.00
N VAL A 285 15.40 12.35 0.83
CA VAL A 285 14.97 13.02 -0.39
C VAL A 285 13.63 12.47 -0.86
N ASP A 286 12.66 13.34 -1.14
CA ASP A 286 11.41 12.98 -1.82
C ASP A 286 10.94 14.14 -2.70
N SER A 287 10.30 13.86 -3.83
CA SER A 287 9.78 14.91 -4.73
C SER A 287 8.53 15.58 -4.16
N ASN A 288 7.83 14.94 -3.22
CA ASN A 288 6.59 15.42 -2.66
C ASN A 288 6.82 16.17 -1.33
N PRO A 289 6.65 17.52 -1.30
CA PRO A 289 6.89 18.32 -0.10
C PRO A 289 6.01 17.90 1.10
N ARG A 290 4.83 17.32 0.84
CA ARG A 290 3.94 16.84 1.91
C ARG A 290 4.52 15.62 2.60
N LYS A 291 5.04 14.65 1.84
CA LYS A 291 5.68 13.45 2.40
C LYS A 291 6.90 13.84 3.24
N VAL A 292 7.72 14.78 2.77
CA VAL A 292 8.85 15.32 3.52
C VAL A 292 8.41 16.00 4.82
N ARG A 293 7.30 16.76 4.80
CA ARG A 293 6.73 17.38 6.01
C ARG A 293 6.27 16.33 7.03
N ASP A 294 5.62 15.26 6.58
CA ASP A 294 5.17 14.18 7.47
C ASP A 294 6.34 13.34 7.99
N LEU A 295 7.38 13.14 7.18
CA LEU A 295 8.67 12.58 7.59
C LEU A 295 9.26 13.39 8.74
N TRP A 296 9.27 14.72 8.62
CA TRP A 296 9.78 15.61 9.68
C TRP A 296 8.99 15.49 10.97
N LYS A 297 7.65 15.46 10.91
CA LYS A 297 6.80 15.22 12.10
C LYS A 297 7.09 13.87 12.75
N ASN A 298 7.26 12.82 11.94
CA ASN A 298 7.58 11.49 12.43
C ASN A 298 8.96 11.45 13.08
N ALA A 299 9.97 12.05 12.46
CA ALA A 299 11.33 12.14 13.03
C ALA A 299 11.33 12.87 14.38
N LEU A 300 10.61 13.99 14.48
CA LEU A 300 10.47 14.76 15.72
C LEU A 300 9.82 13.91 16.83
N ARG A 301 8.68 13.28 16.55
CA ARG A 301 7.97 12.40 17.50
C ARG A 301 8.86 11.24 17.97
N LEU A 302 9.60 10.62 17.05
CA LEU A 302 10.50 9.51 17.34
C LEU A 302 11.79 9.94 18.07
N GLY A 303 12.05 11.25 18.24
CA GLY A 303 13.24 11.77 18.91
C GLY A 303 14.52 11.65 18.07
N ILE A 304 14.38 11.63 16.75
CA ILE A 304 15.49 11.50 15.80
C ILE A 304 16.03 12.89 15.45
N LYS A 305 17.35 13.05 15.52
CA LYS A 305 18.02 14.37 15.41
C LYS A 305 18.95 14.50 14.20
N ASN A 306 19.31 13.39 13.57
CA ASN A 306 20.34 13.33 12.54
C ASN A 306 19.79 13.19 11.11
N ILE A 307 18.52 13.53 10.87
CA ILE A 307 17.92 13.55 9.54
C ILE A 307 17.99 14.97 8.97
N ARG A 308 18.50 15.10 7.75
CA ARG A 308 18.38 16.28 6.90
C ARG A 308 17.31 16.00 5.84
N PHE A 309 16.48 17.00 5.57
CA PHE A 309 15.31 16.86 4.72
C PHE A 309 15.51 17.66 3.43
N ARG A 310 15.21 17.06 2.29
CA ARG A 310 15.26 17.75 1.01
C ARG A 310 14.09 17.36 0.13
N THR A 311 13.34 18.38 -0.30
CA THR A 311 12.32 18.19 -1.34
C THR A 311 12.93 18.45 -2.70
N GLY A 312 12.67 17.58 -3.66
CA GLY A 312 13.00 17.83 -5.06
C GLY A 312 13.11 16.55 -5.88
N ASP A 313 13.23 16.71 -7.19
CA ASP A 313 13.47 15.61 -8.11
C ASP A 313 14.98 15.29 -8.16
N PHE A 314 15.34 14.13 -7.59
CA PHE A 314 16.73 13.67 -7.54
C PHE A 314 17.36 13.55 -8.92
N LEU A 315 16.58 13.31 -9.99
CA LEU A 315 17.13 13.12 -11.33
C LEU A 315 17.58 14.43 -11.99
N GLN A 316 17.17 15.60 -11.48
CA GLN A 316 17.62 16.91 -12.01
C GLN A 316 19.15 17.06 -11.98
N PRO A 317 19.82 17.41 -13.10
CA PRO A 317 21.29 17.40 -13.21
C PRO A 317 22.02 18.17 -12.09
N ASP A 318 21.45 19.29 -11.66
CA ASP A 318 21.98 20.18 -10.63
C ASP A 318 21.42 19.90 -9.23
N PHE A 319 20.78 18.73 -9.02
CA PHE A 319 20.24 18.36 -7.72
C PHE A 319 21.34 18.44 -6.65
N PHE A 320 22.51 17.84 -6.83
CA PHE A 320 23.61 18.06 -5.90
C PHE A 320 24.58 19.12 -6.42
N GLN A 321 25.12 19.93 -5.50
CA GLN A 321 26.24 20.83 -5.83
C GLN A 321 27.45 20.00 -6.27
N LYS A 322 28.30 20.56 -7.16
CA LYS A 322 29.48 19.86 -7.71
C LYS A 322 30.40 19.23 -6.65
N ASN A 323 30.46 19.82 -5.45
CA ASN A 323 31.30 19.35 -4.34
C ASN A 323 30.52 18.60 -3.25
N GLN A 324 29.32 18.08 -3.57
CA GLN A 324 28.55 17.26 -2.64
C GLN A 324 29.40 16.06 -2.18
N PRO A 325 29.67 15.91 -0.87
CA PRO A 325 30.47 14.78 -0.45
C PRO A 325 29.67 13.49 -0.54
N ALA A 326 30.36 12.42 -0.96
CA ALA A 326 29.80 11.09 -1.15
C ALA A 326 29.25 10.47 0.14
N PHE A 327 28.35 9.49 -0.03
CA PHE A 327 27.66 8.76 1.02
C PHE A 327 28.31 7.39 1.24
N ASP A 328 28.33 6.95 2.49
CA ASP A 328 28.78 5.61 2.88
C ASP A 328 27.73 4.55 2.50
N ARG A 329 26.45 4.94 2.57
CA ARG A 329 25.30 4.08 2.31
C ARG A 329 24.25 4.82 1.51
N ILE A 330 23.62 4.14 0.56
CA ILE A 330 22.50 4.70 -0.21
C ILE A 330 21.34 3.71 -0.23
N LEU A 331 20.14 4.18 0.12
CA LEU A 331 18.88 3.49 -0.12
C LEU A 331 18.19 4.12 -1.33
N VAL A 332 17.83 3.30 -2.29
CA VAL A 332 16.93 3.64 -3.39
C VAL A 332 15.63 2.84 -3.21
N ASP A 333 14.67 3.42 -2.49
CA ASP A 333 13.32 2.85 -2.32
C ASP A 333 12.43 3.31 -3.49
N ALA A 334 12.61 2.66 -4.63
CA ALA A 334 12.21 3.26 -5.89
C ALA A 334 10.68 3.31 -6.09
N PRO A 335 10.17 4.34 -6.79
CA PRO A 335 8.79 4.35 -7.26
C PRO A 335 8.55 3.13 -8.15
N CYS A 336 7.49 2.38 -7.90
CA CYS A 336 7.18 1.13 -8.60
C CYS A 336 5.67 0.93 -8.76
N SER A 337 5.28 -0.13 -9.46
CA SER A 337 3.87 -0.50 -9.70
C SER A 337 3.10 -0.84 -8.42
N GLY A 338 3.79 -1.25 -7.36
CA GLY A 338 3.19 -1.55 -6.06
C GLY A 338 2.36 -2.85 -6.03
N TRP A 339 2.55 -3.77 -6.98
CA TRP A 339 1.80 -5.02 -6.99
C TRP A 339 2.05 -5.93 -5.77
N GLY A 340 3.15 -5.73 -5.03
CA GLY A 340 3.40 -6.42 -3.77
C GLY A 340 2.61 -5.86 -2.57
N VAL A 341 1.89 -4.75 -2.74
CA VAL A 341 1.10 -4.11 -1.68
C VAL A 341 -0.39 -3.98 -2.01
N ILE A 342 -0.89 -4.74 -2.99
CA ILE A 342 -2.31 -4.77 -3.40
C ILE A 342 -3.25 -5.00 -2.22
N ARG A 343 -2.85 -5.85 -1.27
CA ARG A 343 -3.59 -6.08 -0.03
C ARG A 343 -3.96 -4.80 0.72
N ARG A 344 -3.04 -3.82 0.75
CA ARG A 344 -3.22 -2.50 1.37
C ARG A 344 -3.79 -1.48 0.39
N HIS A 345 -3.42 -1.56 -0.89
CA HIS A 345 -3.81 -0.64 -1.97
C HIS A 345 -4.52 -1.39 -3.11
N PRO A 346 -5.76 -1.86 -2.90
CA PRO A 346 -6.44 -2.71 -3.88
C PRO A 346 -6.84 -1.99 -5.17
N ASP A 347 -6.76 -0.66 -5.21
CA ASP A 347 -7.00 0.12 -6.42
C ASP A 347 -5.92 -0.13 -7.48
N LEU A 348 -4.70 -0.51 -7.07
CA LEU A 348 -3.58 -0.77 -7.97
C LEU A 348 -3.89 -1.84 -9.02
N LYS A 349 -4.72 -2.85 -8.66
CA LYS A 349 -5.21 -3.88 -9.59
C LYS A 349 -5.83 -3.29 -10.86
N TRP A 350 -6.53 -2.17 -10.73
CA TRP A 350 -7.36 -1.62 -11.81
C TRP A 350 -6.73 -0.43 -12.52
N ARG A 351 -5.66 0.13 -11.95
CA ARG A 351 -5.10 1.41 -12.37
C ARG A 351 -3.73 1.27 -13.02
N ILE A 352 -2.92 0.31 -12.57
CA ILE A 352 -1.57 0.07 -13.08
C ILE A 352 -1.61 -1.02 -14.13
N ARG A 353 -0.94 -0.81 -15.26
CA ARG A 353 -0.78 -1.80 -16.33
C ARG A 353 0.68 -2.22 -16.48
N LEU A 354 0.93 -3.24 -17.29
CA LEU A 354 2.29 -3.72 -17.54
C LEU A 354 3.16 -2.66 -18.22
N GLU A 355 2.60 -1.84 -19.11
CA GLU A 355 3.34 -0.77 -19.79
C GLU A 355 3.80 0.33 -18.82
N ASP A 356 3.13 0.49 -17.66
CA ASP A 356 3.59 1.38 -16.61
C ASP A 356 4.87 0.86 -15.95
N SER A 357 5.05 -0.46 -15.84
CA SER A 357 6.24 -1.09 -15.28
C SER A 357 7.48 -0.84 -16.13
N ASP A 358 7.37 -0.83 -17.46
CA ASP A 358 8.48 -0.51 -18.36
C ASP A 358 9.00 0.92 -18.12
N ARG A 359 8.08 1.89 -18.09
CA ARG A 359 8.41 3.29 -17.83
C ARG A 359 8.99 3.49 -16.43
N LEU A 360 8.49 2.75 -15.44
CA LEU A 360 9.01 2.78 -14.07
C LEU A 360 10.41 2.17 -13.99
N ALA A 361 10.67 1.07 -14.70
CA ALA A 361 11.99 0.44 -14.78
C ALA A 361 13.04 1.38 -15.38
N GLU A 362 12.73 2.09 -16.47
CA GLU A 362 13.62 3.11 -17.04
C GLU A 362 13.95 4.22 -16.02
N GLN A 363 12.96 4.64 -15.24
CA GLN A 363 13.17 5.64 -14.19
C GLN A 363 14.02 5.08 -13.05
N GLN A 364 13.75 3.85 -12.61
CA GLN A 364 14.51 3.13 -11.58
C GLN A 364 15.99 3.00 -11.96
N ILE A 365 16.30 2.65 -13.22
CA ILE A 365 17.66 2.59 -13.76
C ILE A 365 18.35 3.96 -13.65
N LYS A 366 17.68 5.05 -14.06
CA LYS A 366 18.24 6.42 -13.94
C LYS A 366 18.54 6.80 -12.49
N PHE A 367 17.67 6.44 -11.56
CA PHE A 367 17.90 6.64 -10.12
C PHE A 367 19.14 5.89 -9.65
N LEU A 368 19.28 4.63 -10.02
CA LEU A 368 20.39 3.78 -9.64
C LEU A 368 21.73 4.28 -10.19
N GLN A 369 21.77 4.63 -11.48
CA GLN A 369 22.97 5.16 -12.14
C GLN A 369 23.45 6.43 -11.45
N LYS A 370 22.55 7.40 -11.26
CA LYS A 370 22.90 8.66 -10.60
C LYS A 370 23.25 8.47 -9.13
N ALA A 371 22.56 7.58 -8.42
CA ALA A 371 22.88 7.28 -7.02
C ALA A 371 24.29 6.72 -6.87
N ALA A 372 24.74 5.87 -7.80
CA ALA A 372 26.07 5.28 -7.80
C ALA A 372 27.19 6.33 -7.85
N GLU A 373 27.00 7.44 -8.56
CA GLU A 373 27.97 8.54 -8.66
C GLU A 373 28.25 9.20 -7.30
N TYR A 374 27.31 9.12 -6.36
CA TYR A 374 27.44 9.69 -5.01
C TYR A 374 27.79 8.66 -3.95
N LEU A 375 28.07 7.40 -4.33
CA LEU A 375 28.49 6.35 -3.40
C LEU A 375 30.01 6.38 -3.21
N LYS A 376 30.48 6.29 -1.97
CA LYS A 376 31.90 6.14 -1.68
C LYS A 376 32.44 4.80 -2.22
N PRO A 377 33.73 4.69 -2.55
CA PRO A 377 34.38 3.40 -2.76
C PRO A 377 34.13 2.46 -1.58
N LYS A 378 33.76 1.21 -1.85
CA LYS A 378 33.35 0.20 -0.85
C LYS A 378 32.08 0.57 -0.04
N GLY A 379 31.36 1.61 -0.44
CA GLY A 379 30.04 1.92 0.09
C GLY A 379 29.02 0.85 -0.31
N THR A 380 27.83 0.90 0.30
CA THR A 380 26.74 -0.04 -0.03
C THR A 380 25.52 0.71 -0.52
N LEU A 381 24.96 0.24 -1.64
CA LEU A 381 23.68 0.69 -2.15
C LEU A 381 22.67 -0.46 -2.00
N VAL A 382 21.49 -0.15 -1.47
CA VAL A 382 20.35 -1.06 -1.48
C VAL A 382 19.28 -0.50 -2.40
N TYR A 383 18.88 -1.30 -3.37
CA TYR A 383 17.72 -1.07 -4.22
C TYR A 383 16.54 -1.85 -3.65
N SER A 384 15.39 -1.19 -3.48
CA SER A 384 14.16 -1.87 -3.07
C SER A 384 12.95 -1.35 -3.81
N THR A 385 12.00 -2.24 -4.07
CA THR A 385 10.67 -1.93 -4.59
C THR A 385 9.62 -2.61 -3.70
N CYS A 386 8.35 -2.27 -3.89
CA CYS A 386 7.23 -3.01 -3.33
C CYS A 386 6.38 -3.69 -4.42
N THR A 387 7.06 -4.21 -5.45
CA THR A 387 6.43 -4.95 -6.56
C THR A 387 7.00 -6.35 -6.71
N LEU A 388 6.19 -7.23 -7.29
CA LEU A 388 6.56 -8.60 -7.68
C LEU A 388 6.95 -8.67 -9.17
N CYS A 389 6.92 -7.55 -9.89
CA CYS A 389 7.19 -7.50 -11.33
C CYS A 389 8.69 -7.66 -11.62
N PRO A 390 9.13 -8.70 -12.37
CA PRO A 390 10.55 -8.89 -12.71
C PRO A 390 11.15 -7.73 -13.51
N ILE A 391 10.34 -7.07 -14.36
CA ILE A 391 10.72 -5.90 -15.16
C ILE A 391 11.30 -4.78 -14.27
N GLU A 392 10.70 -4.56 -13.10
CA GLU A 392 11.11 -3.53 -12.14
C GLU A 392 12.15 -4.03 -11.12
N ASN A 393 12.44 -5.33 -11.12
CA ASN A 393 13.29 -5.99 -10.13
C ASN A 393 14.53 -6.59 -10.79
N GLU A 394 14.47 -7.87 -11.17
CA GLU A 394 15.61 -8.59 -11.73
C GLU A 394 16.12 -7.98 -13.03
N GLU A 395 15.24 -7.45 -13.88
CA GLU A 395 15.63 -6.88 -15.18
C GLU A 395 16.32 -5.52 -15.03
N VAL A 396 15.88 -4.68 -14.08
CA VAL A 396 16.58 -3.42 -13.73
C VAL A 396 18.03 -3.68 -13.31
N ILE A 397 18.27 -4.77 -12.58
CA ILE A 397 19.61 -5.13 -12.09
C ILE A 397 20.41 -5.92 -13.14
N GLY A 398 19.75 -6.80 -13.91
CA GLY A 398 20.36 -7.66 -14.91
C GLY A 398 20.74 -6.94 -16.20
N GLY A 399 20.06 -5.85 -16.55
CA GLY A 399 20.21 -5.08 -17.79
C GLY A 399 21.49 -4.25 -17.95
N SER A 400 22.60 -4.65 -17.33
CA SER A 400 23.90 -3.95 -17.30
C SER A 400 23.95 -2.69 -16.42
N TRP A 401 24.43 -2.89 -15.19
CA TRP A 401 24.89 -1.84 -14.30
C TRP A 401 26.10 -1.10 -14.91
N PRO A 402 26.05 0.22 -15.17
CA PRO A 402 27.20 0.96 -15.71
C PRO A 402 28.15 1.53 -14.63
N GLY A 403 27.96 1.22 -13.35
CA GLY A 403 28.57 1.96 -12.23
C GLY A 403 29.77 1.30 -11.55
N THR A 404 30.99 1.63 -11.97
CA THR A 404 32.29 1.21 -11.38
C THR A 404 32.74 -0.22 -11.70
N PRO A 405 33.97 -0.39 -12.22
CA PRO A 405 34.65 -1.68 -12.24
C PRO A 405 34.68 -2.29 -10.83
N ASN A 406 34.40 -3.58 -10.69
CA ASN A 406 34.39 -4.36 -9.43
C ASN A 406 33.18 -4.20 -8.48
N SER A 407 32.02 -3.74 -8.95
CA SER A 407 30.77 -3.86 -8.19
C SER A 407 30.18 -5.27 -8.27
N SER A 408 29.63 -5.80 -7.16
CA SER A 408 28.86 -7.04 -7.14
C SER A 408 27.46 -6.83 -6.54
N TRP A 409 26.45 -7.42 -7.17
CA TRP A 409 25.09 -7.46 -6.63
C TRP A 409 24.87 -8.73 -5.82
N ILE A 410 24.25 -8.58 -4.65
CA ILE A 410 23.81 -9.70 -3.82
C ILE A 410 22.29 -9.63 -3.73
N ARG A 411 21.60 -10.65 -4.24
CA ARG A 411 20.14 -10.78 -4.12
C ARG A 411 19.77 -11.36 -2.76
N TRP A 412 18.83 -10.71 -2.08
CA TRP A 412 18.20 -11.21 -0.86
C TRP A 412 16.75 -11.63 -1.15
N PRO A 413 16.24 -12.79 -0.66
CA PRO A 413 16.89 -13.90 0.02
C PRO A 413 17.06 -15.13 -0.88
N LEU A 414 18.25 -15.72 -0.91
CA LEU A 414 18.44 -17.13 -1.29
C LEU A 414 17.82 -18.11 -0.24
N ILE A 415 17.17 -17.59 0.80
CA ILE A 415 16.57 -18.37 1.89
C ILE A 415 15.05 -18.40 1.73
N CYS A 416 14.58 -19.22 0.78
CA CYS A 416 13.23 -19.83 0.83
C CYS A 416 13.14 -21.13 0.01
N ARG A 417 14.20 -21.55 -0.72
CA ARG A 417 14.20 -22.82 -1.46
C ARG A 417 14.93 -23.99 -0.77
N ASP A 418 15.73 -23.76 0.28
CA ASP A 418 16.43 -24.85 0.99
C ASP A 418 16.14 -24.86 2.50
N ARG A 419 14.89 -25.13 2.88
CA ARG A 419 14.58 -25.76 4.19
C ARG A 419 13.95 -27.13 3.97
N GLN A 420 14.66 -27.97 3.24
CA GLN A 420 14.66 -29.41 3.43
C GLN A 420 16.13 -29.87 3.43
N GLY A 421 16.64 -30.19 4.61
CA GLY A 421 17.99 -30.77 4.78
C GLY A 421 18.83 -30.07 5.83
N GLY A 422 18.90 -30.68 7.03
CA GLY A 422 19.77 -30.28 8.13
C GLY A 422 19.05 -30.29 9.46
#